data_AF-D1CI26-F1
#
_entry.id   AF-D1CI26-F1
#
_cell.length_a   1.000
_cell.length_b   1.000
_cell.length_c   1.000
_cell.angle_alpha   90.00
_cell.angle_beta   90.00
_cell.angle_gamma   90.00
#
_symmetry.space_group_name_H-M   'P 1'
#
loop_
_entity.id
_entity.type
_entity.pdbx_description
1 polymer ?
#
loop_
_entity_poly.entity_id
_entity_poly.type
_entity_poly.pdbx_seq_one_letter_code
_entity_poly.pdbx_strand_id
1 'polypeptide(L)'
;MEVGCYVFPHYHRSALNDVLYGPGWTEYVLLRGARPWFEGHPQPRTPLLGELDEREPSTWRRYIQLARAAGIDVFIFDWYWYGGGPVLHEALEEGLLGVGDGGGMRFAVMWTNHPWAYWFPTAGARASQGWLGEWEDGELGAYELVYDAPHGVEIWRSLSYILSRYCGHPWYWRVEGRPVVGLWDVSLLVGELGLEGTRRLLEGLRELALRLGLPGIHFHAVCQEPGVLRALGEVLAVGVDSYGLYNSVAVGASRLPISDNLPRYEDAVREVVERVWPKQAGLSALPYWPCVSPGCDDTPRHLLPRDLEHPRSWRTRPVVGETPEVFEGFVRAGVEFLQGRGGPRVLLIGSWNEWTEGHYLLPDTRLGFGMLRALQRALTS
;
A
#
# COMPACT_ATOMS: atom_id res chain seq x y z
N MET A 1 -12.52 5.02 -16.56
CA MET A 1 -11.76 4.24 -15.56
C MET A 1 -10.72 5.17 -15.01
N GLU A 2 -10.45 5.13 -13.72
CA GLU A 2 -9.39 5.92 -13.08
C GLU A 2 -8.28 4.98 -12.61
N VAL A 3 -7.03 5.45 -12.63
CA VAL A 3 -5.87 4.69 -12.15
C VAL A 3 -5.33 5.33 -10.87
N GLY A 4 -5.52 4.65 -9.75
CA GLY A 4 -4.97 5.05 -8.45
C GLY A 4 -3.67 4.31 -8.16
N CYS A 5 -2.72 4.98 -7.53
CA CYS A 5 -1.43 4.39 -7.17
C CYS A 5 -1.11 4.67 -5.71
N TYR A 6 -0.87 3.62 -4.94
CA TYR A 6 -0.49 3.75 -3.53
C TYR A 6 0.89 4.37 -3.37
N VAL A 7 1.06 5.17 -2.32
CA VAL A 7 2.30 5.83 -1.97
C VAL A 7 2.59 5.56 -0.50
N PHE A 8 3.77 4.99 -0.24
CA PHE A 8 4.30 4.85 1.10
C PHE A 8 5.14 6.09 1.46
N PRO A 9 4.73 6.93 2.43
CA PRO A 9 5.33 8.24 2.67
C PRO A 9 6.57 8.18 3.58
N HIS A 10 7.51 7.28 3.32
CA HIS A 10 8.59 6.97 4.26
C HIS A 10 10.00 7.28 3.76
N TYR A 11 10.15 7.71 2.50
CA TYR A 11 11.45 8.01 1.89
C TYR A 11 11.88 9.47 2.14
N HIS A 12 11.84 9.87 3.41
CA HIS A 12 12.35 11.14 3.91
C HIS A 12 12.76 11.04 5.38
N ARG A 13 13.46 12.06 5.88
CA ARG A 13 13.74 12.16 7.32
C ARG A 13 12.45 12.50 8.05
N SER A 14 12.17 11.82 9.14
CA SER A 14 10.96 12.04 9.94
C SER A 14 11.28 12.00 11.42
N ALA A 15 10.48 12.72 12.22
CA ALA A 15 10.61 12.67 13.68
C ALA A 15 10.43 11.25 14.23
N LEU A 16 9.58 10.44 13.59
CA LEU A 16 9.39 9.03 13.91
C LEU A 16 10.70 8.25 13.76
N ASN A 17 11.36 8.38 12.61
CA ASN A 17 12.60 7.66 12.34
C ASN A 17 13.78 8.16 13.16
N ASP A 18 13.81 9.45 13.49
CA ASP A 18 14.84 10.01 14.37
C ASP A 18 14.78 9.38 15.78
N VAL A 19 13.57 9.02 16.25
CA VAL A 19 13.37 8.27 17.51
C VAL A 19 13.73 6.80 17.37
N LEU A 20 13.30 6.15 16.29
CA LEU A 20 13.45 4.70 16.11
C LEU A 20 14.86 4.26 15.70
N TYR A 21 15.45 4.96 14.73
CA TYR A 21 16.66 4.52 14.02
C TYR A 21 17.80 5.54 14.11
N GLY A 22 17.48 6.78 14.52
CA GLY A 22 18.43 7.85 14.78
C GLY A 22 18.42 8.96 13.71
N PRO A 23 19.00 10.13 14.04
CA PRO A 23 18.92 11.32 13.20
C PRO A 23 19.37 11.10 11.75
N GLY A 24 18.50 11.47 10.81
CA GLY A 24 18.81 11.43 9.37
C GLY A 24 18.66 10.04 8.74
N TRP A 25 18.17 9.06 9.48
CA TRP A 25 17.81 7.77 8.92
C TRP A 25 16.65 7.92 7.92
N THR A 26 16.76 7.19 6.82
CA THR A 26 15.70 6.99 5.83
C THR A 26 15.77 5.56 5.37
N GLU A 27 14.69 5.04 4.82
CA GLU A 27 14.64 3.65 4.40
C GLU A 27 15.61 3.32 3.24
N TYR A 28 16.13 4.32 2.54
CA TYR A 28 17.26 4.16 1.61
C TYR A 28 18.49 3.50 2.25
N VAL A 29 18.67 3.58 3.57
CA VAL A 29 19.71 2.83 4.30
C VAL A 29 19.62 1.33 4.02
N LEU A 30 18.40 0.78 3.95
CA LEU A 30 18.16 -0.64 3.68
C LEU A 30 18.48 -0.99 2.23
N LEU A 31 18.13 -0.13 1.26
CA LEU A 31 18.48 -0.34 -0.14
C LEU A 31 19.99 -0.39 -0.35
N ARG A 32 20.75 0.50 0.31
CA ARG A 32 22.23 0.46 0.30
C ARG A 32 22.78 -0.79 0.99
N GLY A 33 22.09 -1.27 2.02
CA GLY A 33 22.42 -2.47 2.78
C GLY A 33 22.06 -3.78 2.09
N ALA A 34 21.14 -3.77 1.13
CA ALA A 34 20.62 -4.97 0.47
C ALA A 34 21.70 -5.76 -0.26
N ARG A 35 21.58 -7.08 -0.25
CA ARG A 35 22.54 -8.01 -0.89
C ARG A 35 21.78 -9.12 -1.63
N PRO A 36 22.36 -9.71 -2.68
CA PRO A 36 21.88 -10.97 -3.23
C PRO A 36 21.81 -12.06 -2.15
N TRP A 37 20.69 -12.79 -2.06
CA TRP A 37 20.55 -13.95 -1.19
C TRP A 37 20.86 -15.25 -1.96
N PHE A 38 20.76 -15.21 -3.28
CA PHE A 38 20.99 -16.33 -4.19
C PHE A 38 21.57 -15.82 -5.52
N GLU A 39 22.10 -16.71 -6.33
CA GLU A 39 22.66 -16.37 -7.64
C GLU A 39 21.58 -15.77 -8.55
N GLY A 40 21.88 -14.63 -9.16
CA GLY A 40 20.92 -13.90 -10.00
C GLY A 40 19.85 -13.13 -9.22
N HIS A 41 19.90 -13.07 -7.89
CA HIS A 41 19.01 -12.23 -7.09
C HIS A 41 19.24 -10.75 -7.43
N PRO A 42 18.23 -10.02 -7.95
CA PRO A 42 18.38 -8.64 -8.39
C PRO A 42 18.38 -7.66 -7.19
N GLN A 43 19.39 -7.76 -6.33
CA GLN A 43 19.65 -6.83 -5.23
C GLN A 43 21.15 -6.47 -5.19
N PRO A 44 21.53 -5.25 -4.76
CA PRO A 44 20.65 -4.14 -4.41
C PRO A 44 19.99 -3.50 -5.65
N ARG A 45 18.71 -3.12 -5.53
CA ARG A 45 18.05 -2.24 -6.50
C ARG A 45 18.13 -0.80 -6.01
N THR A 46 18.61 0.09 -6.86
CA THR A 46 18.81 1.49 -6.51
C THR A 46 17.94 2.42 -7.35
N PRO A 47 17.40 3.51 -6.77
CA PRO A 47 16.61 4.48 -7.50
C PRO A 47 17.42 5.16 -8.61
N LEU A 48 16.95 5.09 -9.86
CA LEU A 48 17.60 5.74 -10.99
C LEU A 48 17.52 7.27 -10.91
N LEU A 49 16.51 7.79 -10.20
CA LEU A 49 16.33 9.22 -9.99
C LEU A 49 17.22 9.79 -8.89
N GLY A 50 17.95 8.93 -8.18
CA GLY A 50 18.63 9.23 -6.92
C GLY A 50 17.72 9.02 -5.71
N GLU A 51 18.31 9.08 -4.52
CA GLU A 51 17.58 9.07 -3.26
C GLU A 51 16.96 10.45 -3.04
N LEU A 52 15.69 10.60 -3.42
CA LEU A 52 14.96 11.86 -3.33
C LEU A 52 14.30 11.98 -1.96
N ASP A 53 14.29 13.21 -1.41
CA ASP A 53 13.57 13.56 -0.19
C ASP A 53 12.11 13.89 -0.54
N GLU A 54 11.17 13.11 -0.03
CA GLU A 54 9.75 13.25 -0.37
C GLU A 54 9.08 14.45 0.32
N ARG A 55 9.75 15.17 1.20
CA ARG A 55 9.25 16.46 1.74
C ARG A 55 9.41 17.59 0.75
N GLU A 56 10.26 17.42 -0.26
CA GLU A 56 10.58 18.47 -1.22
C GLU A 56 9.52 18.53 -2.34
N PRO A 57 8.88 19.69 -2.58
CA PRO A 57 7.96 19.85 -3.71
C PRO A 57 8.60 19.53 -5.08
N SER A 58 9.92 19.69 -5.21
CA SER A 58 10.65 19.37 -6.44
C SER A 58 10.66 17.86 -6.75
N THR A 59 10.71 17.01 -5.72
CA THR A 59 10.56 15.54 -5.85
C THR A 59 9.19 15.22 -6.43
N TRP A 60 8.14 15.81 -5.88
CA TRP A 60 6.77 15.58 -6.34
C TRP A 60 6.49 16.12 -7.73
N ARG A 61 7.07 17.25 -8.14
CA ARG A 61 6.99 17.70 -9.55
C ARG A 61 7.53 16.64 -10.52
N ARG A 62 8.65 16.00 -10.18
CA ARG A 62 9.23 14.92 -10.97
C ARG A 62 8.36 13.67 -10.96
N TYR A 63 7.84 13.29 -9.79
CA TYR A 63 6.96 12.12 -9.65
C TYR A 63 5.65 12.30 -10.42
N ILE A 64 5.01 13.46 -10.31
CA ILE A 64 3.77 13.79 -11.02
C ILE A 64 4.00 13.75 -12.53
N GLN A 65 5.11 14.29 -13.05
CA GLN A 65 5.43 14.23 -14.47
C GLN A 65 5.49 12.78 -14.98
N LEU A 66 6.18 11.90 -14.24
CA LEU A 66 6.31 10.49 -14.60
C LEU A 66 4.99 9.73 -14.47
N ALA A 67 4.27 9.92 -13.37
CA ALA A 67 3.01 9.26 -13.08
C ALA A 67 1.93 9.62 -14.12
N ARG A 68 1.79 10.91 -14.44
CA ARG A 68 0.86 11.36 -15.48
C ARG A 68 1.22 10.82 -16.86
N ALA A 69 2.51 10.82 -17.20
CA ALA A 69 2.95 10.26 -18.48
C ALA A 69 2.65 8.75 -18.60
N ALA A 70 2.65 8.04 -17.48
CA ALA A 70 2.29 6.62 -17.41
C ALA A 70 0.77 6.36 -17.33
N GLY A 71 -0.06 7.39 -17.17
CA GLY A 71 -1.52 7.26 -17.08
C GLY A 71 -2.08 7.12 -15.66
N ILE A 72 -1.31 7.49 -14.63
CA ILE A 72 -1.79 7.52 -13.24
C ILE A 72 -2.56 8.81 -13.00
N ASP A 73 -3.74 8.69 -12.39
CA ASP A 73 -4.67 9.80 -12.15
C ASP A 73 -4.67 10.29 -10.70
N VAL A 74 -4.30 9.42 -9.76
CA VAL A 74 -4.42 9.65 -8.31
C VAL A 74 -3.25 9.02 -7.55
N PHE A 75 -2.68 9.75 -6.61
CA PHE A 75 -1.84 9.18 -5.55
C PHE A 75 -2.65 8.93 -4.28
N ILE A 76 -2.57 7.72 -3.73
CA ILE A 76 -3.26 7.33 -2.51
C ILE A 76 -2.19 7.14 -1.43
N PHE A 77 -2.09 8.08 -0.50
CA PHE A 77 -1.07 8.06 0.53
C PHE A 77 -1.48 7.16 1.68
N ASP A 78 -0.61 6.24 2.05
CA ASP A 78 -0.65 5.61 3.37
C ASP A 78 -0.54 6.72 4.41
N TRP A 79 -1.44 6.74 5.38
CA TRP A 79 -1.55 7.85 6.33
C TRP A 79 -1.69 7.34 7.76
N TYR A 80 -0.73 7.74 8.59
CA TYR A 80 -0.51 7.20 9.92
C TYR A 80 -0.86 8.19 11.03
N TRP A 81 -1.31 7.66 12.17
CA TRP A 81 -1.63 8.45 13.37
C TRP A 81 -1.10 7.74 14.61
N TYR A 82 -0.13 8.34 15.28
CA TYR A 82 0.44 7.79 16.51
C TYR A 82 0.78 8.93 17.49
N GLY A 83 0.78 8.63 18.78
CA GLY A 83 1.10 9.62 19.81
C GLY A 83 0.17 10.85 19.84
N GLY A 84 -1.06 10.73 19.31
CA GLY A 84 -2.05 11.81 19.29
C GLY A 84 -1.96 12.77 18.10
N GLY A 85 -1.21 12.43 17.05
CA GLY A 85 -1.08 13.26 15.85
C GLY A 85 -0.67 12.48 14.60
N PRO A 86 -0.68 13.14 13.42
CA PRO A 86 -0.23 12.53 12.18
C PRO A 86 1.29 12.30 12.21
N VAL A 87 1.75 11.20 11.63
CA VAL A 87 3.18 10.93 11.42
C VAL A 87 3.45 10.60 9.97
N LEU A 88 4.69 10.85 9.50
CA LEU A 88 5.08 10.66 8.09
C LEU A 88 4.24 11.50 7.10
N HIS A 89 3.52 12.50 7.61
CA HIS A 89 2.64 13.34 6.81
C HIS A 89 3.42 14.35 5.97
N GLU A 90 4.71 14.54 6.24
CA GLU A 90 5.57 15.53 5.58
C GLU A 90 5.67 15.27 4.07
N ALA A 91 5.69 14.00 3.63
CA ALA A 91 5.65 13.67 2.20
C ALA A 91 4.41 14.23 1.48
N LEU A 92 3.26 14.20 2.13
CA LEU A 92 2.01 14.73 1.60
C LEU A 92 1.94 16.26 1.79
N GLU A 93 2.12 16.74 3.02
CA GLU A 93 1.83 18.12 3.40
C GLU A 93 2.91 19.11 2.93
N GLU A 94 4.18 18.78 3.11
CA GLU A 94 5.31 19.61 2.67
C GLU A 94 5.63 19.32 1.21
N GLY A 95 5.60 18.04 0.82
CA GLY A 95 5.92 17.57 -0.52
C GLY A 95 4.82 17.86 -1.55
N LEU A 96 3.87 16.93 -1.70
CA LEU A 96 2.87 16.99 -2.77
C LEU A 96 2.02 18.27 -2.71
N LEU A 97 1.49 18.61 -1.54
CA LEU A 97 0.67 19.82 -1.37
C LEU A 97 1.49 21.10 -1.49
N GLY A 98 2.80 21.04 -1.21
CA GLY A 98 3.74 22.14 -1.41
C GLY A 98 4.08 22.44 -2.88
N VAL A 99 3.67 21.60 -3.84
CA VAL A 99 3.83 21.88 -5.29
C VAL A 99 3.09 23.14 -5.71
N GLY A 100 1.99 23.48 -5.02
CA GLY A 100 1.25 24.75 -5.13
C GLY A 100 0.04 24.72 -6.06
N ASP A 101 0.17 24.14 -7.26
CA ASP A 101 -0.95 23.89 -8.19
C ASP A 101 -1.36 22.41 -8.26
N GLY A 102 -0.74 21.59 -7.41
CA GLY A 102 -0.92 20.14 -7.35
C GLY A 102 -0.34 19.39 -8.55
N GLY A 103 0.34 20.07 -9.48
CA GLY A 103 0.81 19.49 -10.75
C GLY A 103 -0.33 18.84 -11.56
N GLY A 104 -1.58 19.21 -11.28
CA GLY A 104 -2.79 18.56 -11.77
C GLY A 104 -3.00 17.10 -11.33
N MET A 105 -2.25 16.61 -10.34
CA MET A 105 -2.44 15.28 -9.76
C MET A 105 -3.46 15.33 -8.62
N ARG A 106 -4.36 14.35 -8.58
CA ARG A 106 -5.30 14.21 -7.46
C ARG A 106 -4.69 13.33 -6.37
N PHE A 107 -5.18 13.46 -5.15
CA PHE A 107 -4.73 12.61 -4.05
C PHE A 107 -5.86 12.16 -3.15
N ALA A 108 -5.67 11.02 -2.50
CA ALA A 108 -6.46 10.57 -1.36
C ALA A 108 -5.53 10.07 -0.26
N VAL A 109 -6.10 9.78 0.90
CA VAL A 109 -5.38 9.12 2.00
C VAL A 109 -6.05 7.80 2.35
N MET A 110 -5.23 6.84 2.73
CA MET A 110 -5.62 5.57 3.31
C MET A 110 -5.20 5.55 4.77
N TRP A 111 -6.17 5.50 5.67
CA TRP A 111 -5.92 5.44 7.09
C TRP A 111 -5.37 4.06 7.47
N THR A 112 -4.10 4.02 7.84
CA THR A 112 -3.35 2.81 8.19
C THR A 112 -3.52 2.51 9.68
N ASN A 113 -4.50 1.67 10.00
CA ASN A 113 -4.96 1.42 11.36
C ASN A 113 -4.28 0.23 12.05
N HIS A 114 -3.06 -0.09 11.64
CA HIS A 114 -2.23 -1.11 12.29
C HIS A 114 -1.24 -0.45 13.27
N PRO A 115 -0.71 -1.20 14.26
CA PRO A 115 0.34 -0.67 15.13
C PRO A 115 1.63 -0.39 14.36
N TRP A 116 2.49 0.43 14.93
CA TRP A 116 3.85 0.64 14.42
C TRP A 116 4.85 -0.13 15.26
N ALA A 117 5.76 -0.82 14.57
CA ALA A 117 6.78 -1.64 15.18
C ALA A 117 8.16 -1.23 14.64
N TYR A 118 9.22 -1.77 15.23
CA TYR A 118 10.50 -1.76 14.54
C TYR A 118 10.38 -2.69 13.33
N TRP A 119 10.26 -2.11 12.14
CA TRP A 119 10.06 -2.87 10.90
C TRP A 119 11.35 -3.48 10.35
N PHE A 120 12.50 -2.94 10.77
CA PHE A 120 13.80 -3.29 10.21
C PHE A 120 14.73 -3.87 11.26
N PRO A 121 15.73 -4.68 10.87
CA PRO A 121 16.64 -5.30 11.81
C PRO A 121 17.40 -4.23 12.60
N THR A 122 17.00 -4.07 13.85
CA THR A 122 17.49 -3.01 14.74
C THR A 122 18.20 -3.63 15.93
N ALA A 123 19.44 -3.20 16.20
CA ALA A 123 20.25 -3.77 17.26
C ALA A 123 19.55 -3.62 18.62
N GLY A 124 19.35 -4.74 19.32
CA GLY A 124 18.70 -4.77 20.63
C GLY A 124 17.18 -4.92 20.61
N ALA A 125 16.53 -4.71 19.45
CA ALA A 125 15.09 -4.94 19.31
C ALA A 125 14.78 -6.44 19.39
N ARG A 126 13.73 -6.79 20.13
CA ARG A 126 13.31 -8.19 20.29
C ARG A 126 12.25 -8.58 19.27
N ALA A 127 12.19 -9.87 18.99
CA ALA A 127 11.09 -10.43 18.25
C ALA A 127 9.75 -10.11 18.91
N SER A 128 8.80 -9.53 18.18
CA SER A 128 7.43 -9.36 18.65
C SER A 128 6.54 -10.51 18.16
N GLN A 129 5.71 -11.06 19.06
CA GLN A 129 4.59 -11.94 18.70
C GLN A 129 3.30 -11.15 18.40
N GLY A 130 3.40 -9.83 18.16
CA GLY A 130 2.26 -8.91 17.98
C GLY A 130 1.47 -9.10 16.68
N TRP A 131 0.90 -8.03 16.13
CA TRP A 131 -0.07 -8.00 15.02
C TRP A 131 0.24 -8.86 13.77
N LEU A 132 1.50 -9.22 13.52
CA LEU A 132 1.94 -10.14 12.45
C LEU A 132 2.49 -11.49 12.96
N GLY A 133 2.21 -11.86 14.20
CA GLY A 133 2.69 -13.09 14.85
C GLY A 133 1.83 -14.33 14.57
N GLU A 134 0.73 -14.21 13.81
CA GLU A 134 -0.18 -15.31 13.49
C GLU A 134 0.21 -16.10 12.21
N TRP A 135 1.41 -15.93 11.66
CA TRP A 135 1.94 -16.89 10.67
C TRP A 135 2.47 -18.10 11.45
N GLU A 136 1.57 -19.07 11.68
CA GLU A 136 1.58 -20.40 12.35
C GLU A 136 2.79 -20.94 13.18
N ASP A 137 3.98 -20.38 13.10
CA ASP A 137 5.20 -20.95 13.69
C ASP A 137 5.91 -20.02 14.71
N GLY A 138 5.28 -18.91 15.11
CA GLY A 138 5.83 -18.02 16.14
C GLY A 138 7.06 -17.21 15.69
N GLU A 139 7.16 -16.90 14.39
CA GLU A 139 8.30 -16.19 13.79
C GLU A 139 7.93 -14.80 13.20
N LEU A 140 8.79 -13.83 13.51
CA LEU A 140 8.82 -12.37 13.26
C LEU A 140 8.27 -11.83 11.92
N GLY A 141 7.21 -11.01 11.99
CA GLY A 141 6.87 -9.99 10.96
C GLY A 141 7.21 -8.55 11.36
N ALA A 142 7.56 -8.33 12.64
CA ALA A 142 7.85 -7.02 13.22
C ALA A 142 8.69 -7.19 14.50
N TYR A 143 9.72 -6.37 14.70
CA TYR A 143 10.43 -6.28 15.98
C TYR A 143 9.65 -5.36 16.92
N GLU A 144 9.73 -5.57 18.23
CA GLU A 144 9.11 -4.82 19.34
C GLU A 144 8.16 -3.65 18.96
N LEU A 145 6.89 -3.73 19.39
CA LEU A 145 5.90 -2.68 19.12
C LEU A 145 6.34 -1.36 19.76
N VAL A 146 6.23 -0.27 19.00
CA VAL A 146 6.63 1.08 19.45
C VAL A 146 5.43 1.98 19.63
N TYR A 147 4.44 1.85 18.75
CA TYR A 147 3.15 2.52 18.89
C TYR A 147 2.03 1.52 18.71
N ASP A 148 1.05 1.55 19.61
CA ASP A 148 -0.21 0.84 19.42
C ASP A 148 -0.97 1.40 18.21
N ALA A 149 -1.83 0.56 17.63
CA ALA A 149 -2.82 1.05 16.66
C ALA A 149 -3.70 2.14 17.32
N PRO A 150 -4.22 3.09 16.53
CA PRO A 150 -5.24 4.01 17.05
C PRO A 150 -6.41 3.23 17.66
N HIS A 151 -6.76 3.55 18.90
CA HIS A 151 -7.81 2.87 19.67
C HIS A 151 -8.70 3.90 20.38
N GLY A 152 -9.91 3.48 20.77
CA GLY A 152 -10.89 4.35 21.44
C GLY A 152 -11.09 5.71 20.76
N VAL A 153 -10.83 6.81 21.49
CA VAL A 153 -11.04 8.19 21.00
C VAL A 153 -10.10 8.57 19.85
N GLU A 154 -8.93 7.93 19.74
CA GLU A 154 -7.95 8.25 18.71
C GLU A 154 -8.44 7.86 17.31
N ILE A 155 -9.28 6.82 17.19
CA ILE A 155 -9.90 6.43 15.92
C ILE A 155 -10.78 7.56 15.37
N TRP A 156 -11.64 8.13 16.22
CA TRP A 156 -12.48 9.25 15.81
C TRP A 156 -11.62 10.47 15.50
N ARG A 157 -10.63 10.79 16.34
CA ARG A 157 -9.73 11.94 16.13
C ARG A 157 -8.97 11.85 14.81
N SER A 158 -8.35 10.72 14.52
CA SER A 158 -7.56 10.51 13.30
C SER A 158 -8.42 10.60 12.05
N LEU A 159 -9.58 9.93 12.02
CA LEU A 159 -10.47 9.97 10.86
C LEU A 159 -11.10 11.35 10.69
N SER A 160 -11.64 11.98 11.75
CA SER A 160 -12.19 13.34 11.68
C SER A 160 -11.13 14.40 11.30
N TYR A 161 -9.87 14.18 11.68
CA TYR A 161 -8.75 14.99 11.19
C TYR A 161 -8.60 14.85 9.68
N ILE A 162 -8.56 13.64 9.13
CA ILE A 162 -8.50 13.41 7.67
C ILE A 162 -9.62 14.16 6.94
N LEU A 163 -10.85 14.03 7.45
CA LEU A 163 -12.04 14.67 6.87
C LEU A 163 -11.89 16.20 6.82
N SER A 164 -11.53 16.81 7.95
CA SER A 164 -11.45 18.26 8.09
C SER A 164 -10.23 18.86 7.39
N ARG A 165 -9.10 18.15 7.38
CA ARG A 165 -7.83 18.61 6.82
C ARG A 165 -7.72 18.43 5.31
N TYR A 166 -8.21 17.30 4.78
CA TYR A 166 -7.93 16.90 3.39
C TYR A 166 -9.17 16.75 2.50
N CYS A 167 -10.29 16.20 2.99
CA CYS A 167 -11.42 15.83 2.11
C CYS A 167 -12.13 17.02 1.42
N GLY A 168 -11.92 18.25 1.91
CA GLY A 168 -12.36 19.49 1.27
C GLY A 168 -11.38 20.07 0.26
N HIS A 169 -10.17 19.50 0.12
CA HIS A 169 -9.13 20.04 -0.75
C HIS A 169 -9.55 19.97 -2.23
N PRO A 170 -9.29 21.00 -3.06
CA PRO A 170 -9.70 21.02 -4.47
C PRO A 170 -9.17 19.85 -5.31
N TRP A 171 -8.01 19.29 -4.93
CA TRP A 171 -7.38 18.15 -5.61
C TRP A 171 -7.63 16.81 -4.92
N TYR A 172 -8.46 16.78 -3.88
CA TYR A 172 -8.79 15.52 -3.22
C TYR A 172 -9.60 14.65 -4.18
N TRP A 173 -9.23 13.38 -4.29
CA TRP A 173 -9.86 12.43 -5.20
C TRP A 173 -11.28 12.13 -4.75
N ARG A 174 -12.19 12.10 -5.73
CA ARG A 174 -13.61 11.89 -5.54
C ARG A 174 -14.09 10.82 -6.50
N VAL A 175 -14.91 9.93 -5.99
CA VAL A 175 -15.66 8.95 -6.77
C VAL A 175 -17.14 9.28 -6.61
N GLU A 176 -17.83 9.45 -7.73
CA GLU A 176 -19.25 9.86 -7.76
C GLU A 176 -19.50 11.14 -6.92
N GLY A 177 -18.54 12.07 -6.95
CA GLY A 177 -18.58 13.34 -6.21
C GLY A 177 -18.16 13.25 -4.73
N ARG A 178 -18.09 12.05 -4.15
CA ARG A 178 -17.73 11.85 -2.74
C ARG A 178 -16.21 11.69 -2.56
N PRO A 179 -15.58 12.36 -1.58
CA PRO A 179 -14.18 12.17 -1.27
C PRO A 179 -13.92 10.73 -0.84
N VAL A 180 -12.85 10.12 -1.36
CA VAL A 180 -12.48 8.73 -1.06
C VAL A 180 -11.53 8.68 0.14
N VAL A 181 -11.91 7.95 1.19
CA VAL A 181 -11.01 7.64 2.31
C VAL A 181 -10.76 6.14 2.31
N GLY A 182 -9.49 5.75 2.18
CA GLY A 182 -9.07 4.36 2.32
C GLY A 182 -9.05 3.94 3.79
N LEU A 183 -9.45 2.71 4.08
CA LEU A 183 -9.31 2.05 5.38
C LEU A 183 -8.43 0.83 5.15
N TRP A 184 -7.22 0.81 5.72
CA TRP A 184 -6.29 -0.30 5.51
C TRP A 184 -6.91 -1.64 5.92
N ASP A 185 -7.24 -1.82 7.20
CA ASP A 185 -7.78 -3.09 7.65
C ASP A 185 -9.06 -2.92 8.46
N VAL A 186 -10.19 -3.10 7.78
CA VAL A 186 -11.52 -3.07 8.40
C VAL A 186 -11.66 -4.17 9.46
N SER A 187 -10.95 -5.30 9.35
CA SER A 187 -11.01 -6.38 10.35
C SER A 187 -10.50 -5.92 11.71
N LEU A 188 -9.45 -5.09 11.75
CA LEU A 188 -8.91 -4.54 12.99
C LEU A 188 -9.87 -3.53 13.61
N LEU A 189 -10.51 -2.72 12.77
CA LEU A 189 -11.49 -1.75 13.22
C LEU A 189 -12.71 -2.44 13.84
N VAL A 190 -13.17 -3.53 13.22
CA VAL A 190 -14.26 -4.36 13.75
C VAL A 190 -13.81 -5.12 15.00
N GLY A 191 -12.57 -5.61 15.06
CA GLY A 191 -12.02 -6.24 16.25
C GLY A 191 -12.03 -5.30 17.46
N GLU A 192 -11.74 -4.02 17.25
CA GLU A 192 -11.71 -2.99 18.30
C GLU A 192 -13.11 -2.49 18.69
N LEU A 193 -13.98 -2.19 17.73
CA LEU A 193 -15.27 -1.52 17.99
C LEU A 193 -16.50 -2.44 17.93
N GLY A 194 -16.31 -3.68 17.47
CA GLY A 194 -17.39 -4.54 17.01
C GLY A 194 -18.06 -4.02 15.73
N LEU A 195 -18.91 -4.86 15.13
CA LEU A 195 -19.66 -4.53 13.91
C LEU A 195 -20.48 -3.25 14.06
N GLU A 196 -21.30 -3.21 15.09
CA GLU A 196 -22.26 -2.14 15.31
C GLU A 196 -21.57 -0.84 15.76
N GLY A 197 -20.45 -0.93 16.49
CA GLY A 197 -19.62 0.24 16.80
C GLY A 197 -18.95 0.81 15.55
N THR A 198 -18.42 -0.07 14.69
CA THR A 198 -17.79 0.34 13.42
C THR A 198 -18.80 0.98 12.46
N ARG A 199 -20.01 0.42 12.35
CA ARG A 199 -21.10 1.00 11.56
C ARG A 199 -21.45 2.41 12.04
N ARG A 200 -21.65 2.59 13.36
CA ARG A 200 -21.93 3.92 13.94
C ARG A 200 -20.79 4.90 13.73
N LEU A 201 -19.53 4.45 13.79
CA LEU A 201 -18.38 5.29 13.47
C LEU A 201 -18.45 5.81 12.03
N LEU A 202 -18.63 4.92 11.04
CA LEU A 202 -18.66 5.31 9.64
C LEU A 202 -19.88 6.20 9.31
N GLU A 203 -21.03 5.94 9.92
CA GLU A 203 -22.21 6.82 9.82
C GLU A 203 -21.96 8.20 10.43
N GLY A 204 -21.39 8.25 11.64
CA GLY A 204 -21.03 9.51 12.30
C GLY A 204 -20.02 10.33 11.50
N LEU A 205 -19.06 9.68 10.84
CA LEU A 205 -18.11 10.35 9.94
C LEU A 205 -18.79 10.89 8.68
N ARG A 206 -19.77 10.17 8.11
CA ARG A 206 -20.58 10.68 6.99
C ARG A 206 -21.41 11.90 7.42
N GLU A 207 -22.01 11.87 8.61
CA GLU A 207 -22.72 13.03 9.16
C GLU A 207 -21.77 14.23 9.38
N LEU A 208 -20.58 13.98 9.93
CA LEU A 208 -19.56 15.02 10.09
C LEU A 208 -19.17 15.62 8.74
N ALA A 209 -18.98 14.79 7.71
CA ALA A 209 -18.67 15.27 6.37
C ALA A 209 -19.77 16.21 5.82
N LEU A 210 -21.04 15.85 5.99
CA LEU A 210 -22.16 16.71 5.60
C LEU A 210 -22.14 18.04 6.37
N ARG A 211 -21.85 18.02 7.68
CA ARG A 211 -21.72 19.25 8.49
C ARG A 211 -20.54 20.13 8.06
N LEU A 212 -19.48 19.52 7.52
CA LEU A 212 -18.33 20.21 6.92
C LEU A 212 -18.60 20.71 5.49
N GLY A 213 -19.81 20.52 4.95
CA GLY A 213 -20.18 20.93 3.59
C GLY A 213 -19.69 19.99 2.49
N LEU A 214 -19.23 18.79 2.84
CA LEU A 214 -18.85 17.74 1.89
C LEU A 214 -20.09 16.94 1.45
N PRO A 215 -20.09 16.33 0.25
CA PRO A 215 -21.25 15.57 -0.26
C PRO A 215 -21.38 14.15 0.35
N GLY A 216 -20.83 13.92 1.54
CA GLY A 216 -20.65 12.59 2.15
C GLY A 216 -19.20 12.09 2.00
N ILE A 217 -19.00 10.78 2.16
CA ILE A 217 -17.70 10.09 2.01
C ILE A 217 -17.92 8.78 1.26
N HIS A 218 -16.92 8.39 0.47
CA HIS A 218 -16.78 7.04 -0.08
C HIS A 218 -15.68 6.30 0.70
N PHE A 219 -16.04 5.30 1.48
CA PHE A 219 -15.07 4.47 2.20
C PHE A 219 -14.61 3.31 1.32
N HIS A 220 -13.30 3.19 1.12
CA HIS A 220 -12.69 2.10 0.38
C HIS A 220 -11.89 1.20 1.33
N ALA A 221 -12.27 -0.07 1.44
CA ALA A 221 -11.52 -1.04 2.24
C ALA A 221 -10.32 -1.59 1.46
N VAL A 222 -9.11 -1.37 1.96
CA VAL A 222 -7.83 -1.75 1.31
C VAL A 222 -7.23 -2.96 1.99
N CYS A 223 -7.87 -4.10 1.84
CA CYS A 223 -7.56 -5.23 2.69
C CYS A 223 -6.29 -5.98 2.21
N GLN A 224 -5.48 -6.49 3.16
CA GLN A 224 -4.54 -7.59 2.90
C GLN A 224 -5.20 -8.94 3.25
N GLU A 225 -4.83 -10.03 2.57
CA GLU A 225 -5.23 -11.38 2.97
C GLU A 225 -4.36 -11.86 4.17
N PRO A 226 -4.92 -12.56 5.18
CA PRO A 226 -6.27 -13.13 5.27
C PRO A 226 -7.33 -12.21 5.92
N GLY A 227 -7.00 -10.95 6.20
CA GLY A 227 -7.90 -9.95 6.81
C GLY A 227 -9.17 -9.72 5.98
N VAL A 228 -9.05 -9.70 4.65
CA VAL A 228 -10.20 -9.76 3.72
C VAL A 228 -11.10 -10.94 4.09
N LEU A 229 -10.56 -12.17 4.05
CA LEU A 229 -11.36 -13.39 4.18
C LEU A 229 -12.06 -13.50 5.55
N ARG A 230 -11.39 -13.06 6.62
CA ARG A 230 -11.94 -13.04 7.98
C ARG A 230 -13.04 -11.99 8.16
N ALA A 231 -12.91 -10.83 7.52
CA ALA A 231 -13.84 -9.72 7.71
C ALA A 231 -14.92 -9.57 6.63
N LEU A 232 -15.04 -10.42 5.60
CA LEU A 232 -15.99 -10.14 4.50
C LEU A 232 -17.47 -10.03 4.92
N GLY A 233 -17.93 -10.85 5.87
CA GLY A 233 -19.28 -10.66 6.43
C GLY A 233 -19.42 -9.32 7.16
N GLU A 234 -18.31 -8.81 7.68
CA GLU A 234 -18.20 -7.63 8.51
C GLU A 234 -18.00 -6.34 7.68
N VAL A 235 -17.14 -6.37 6.67
CA VAL A 235 -16.89 -5.29 5.70
C VAL A 235 -18.19 -4.83 5.05
N LEU A 236 -19.05 -5.78 4.68
CA LEU A 236 -20.37 -5.46 4.12
C LEU A 236 -21.34 -4.93 5.16
N ALA A 237 -21.27 -5.45 6.39
CA ALA A 237 -22.18 -5.08 7.47
C ALA A 237 -21.88 -3.68 8.07
N VAL A 238 -20.64 -3.19 7.98
CA VAL A 238 -20.26 -1.89 8.53
C VAL A 238 -20.49 -0.71 7.57
N GLY A 239 -20.82 -1.01 6.31
CA GLY A 239 -21.22 0.00 5.33
C GLY A 239 -20.06 0.73 4.66
N VAL A 240 -19.03 0.01 4.18
CA VAL A 240 -18.07 0.56 3.21
C VAL A 240 -18.69 0.64 1.81
N ASP A 241 -18.08 1.42 0.89
CA ASP A 241 -18.62 1.67 -0.45
C ASP A 241 -17.90 0.87 -1.55
N SER A 242 -16.68 0.41 -1.30
CA SER A 242 -15.89 -0.42 -2.21
C SER A 242 -14.80 -1.14 -1.45
N TYR A 243 -14.17 -2.13 -2.08
CA TYR A 243 -13.08 -2.89 -1.48
C TYR A 243 -12.07 -3.35 -2.53
N GLY A 244 -10.85 -3.64 -2.10
CA GLY A 244 -9.74 -4.04 -2.98
C GLY A 244 -8.60 -4.66 -2.20
N LEU A 245 -7.48 -4.88 -2.89
CA LEU A 245 -6.23 -5.37 -2.31
C LEU A 245 -5.15 -4.29 -2.36
N TYR A 246 -4.21 -4.34 -1.41
CA TYR A 246 -2.99 -3.54 -1.48
C TYR A 246 -1.93 -4.15 -2.41
N ASN A 247 -1.27 -5.25 -2.00
CA ASN A 247 -0.26 -5.92 -2.80
C ASN A 247 -0.80 -7.25 -3.34
N SER A 248 -1.32 -7.25 -4.56
CA SER A 248 -1.95 -8.44 -5.15
C SER A 248 -0.95 -9.55 -5.47
N VAL A 249 0.28 -9.21 -5.85
CA VAL A 249 1.32 -10.20 -6.18
C VAL A 249 1.77 -10.97 -4.94
N ALA A 250 1.92 -10.31 -3.80
CA ALA A 250 2.17 -10.98 -2.52
C ALA A 250 1.06 -11.99 -2.19
N VAL A 251 -0.21 -11.59 -2.40
CA VAL A 251 -1.38 -12.47 -2.21
C VAL A 251 -1.40 -13.64 -3.19
N GLY A 252 -1.04 -13.42 -4.45
CA GLY A 252 -0.91 -14.50 -5.44
C GLY A 252 0.19 -15.49 -5.04
N ALA A 253 1.35 -14.98 -4.65
CA ALA A 253 2.50 -15.78 -4.25
C ALA A 253 2.25 -16.61 -2.99
N SER A 254 1.49 -16.07 -2.01
CA SER A 254 1.15 -16.79 -0.77
C SER A 254 0.26 -18.01 -1.00
N ARG A 255 -0.41 -18.08 -2.15
CA ARG A 255 -1.25 -19.23 -2.56
C ARG A 255 -0.48 -20.31 -3.34
N LEU A 256 0.75 -20.03 -3.74
CA LEU A 256 1.61 -21.01 -4.39
C LEU A 256 2.24 -21.95 -3.36
N PRO A 257 2.46 -23.24 -3.68
CA PRO A 257 3.05 -24.20 -2.74
C PRO A 257 4.38 -23.71 -2.17
N ILE A 258 4.55 -23.79 -0.85
CA ILE A 258 5.83 -23.50 -0.20
C ILE A 258 6.83 -24.59 -0.60
N SER A 259 7.97 -24.19 -1.15
CA SER A 259 9.03 -25.08 -1.61
C SER A 259 10.36 -24.32 -1.69
N ASP A 260 11.45 -25.02 -1.99
CA ASP A 260 12.75 -24.37 -2.25
C ASP A 260 12.80 -23.64 -3.60
N ASN A 261 11.76 -23.77 -4.43
CA ASN A 261 11.58 -22.90 -5.59
C ASN A 261 10.86 -21.62 -5.16
N LEU A 262 11.53 -20.49 -5.41
CA LEU A 262 10.95 -19.18 -5.23
C LEU A 262 9.77 -18.96 -6.19
N PRO A 263 8.69 -18.30 -5.74
CA PRO A 263 7.51 -18.04 -6.57
C PRO A 263 7.90 -17.16 -7.76
N ARG A 264 7.50 -17.56 -8.97
CA ARG A 264 7.72 -16.74 -10.17
C ARG A 264 6.63 -15.68 -10.28
N TYR A 265 7.01 -14.49 -10.72
CA TYR A 265 6.10 -13.36 -10.91
C TYR A 265 4.91 -13.70 -11.82
N GLU A 266 5.16 -14.37 -12.95
CA GLU A 266 4.09 -14.78 -13.87
C GLU A 266 3.08 -15.76 -13.22
N ASP A 267 3.56 -16.68 -12.38
CA ASP A 267 2.67 -17.64 -11.70
C ASP A 267 1.82 -16.93 -10.62
N ALA A 268 2.43 -16.00 -9.87
CA ALA A 268 1.70 -15.18 -8.91
C ALA A 268 0.65 -14.28 -9.60
N VAL A 269 1.01 -13.64 -10.70
CA VAL A 269 0.08 -12.86 -11.54
C VAL A 269 -1.07 -13.72 -12.05
N ARG A 270 -0.78 -14.93 -12.54
CA ARG A 270 -1.80 -15.87 -13.01
C ARG A 270 -2.78 -16.24 -11.90
N GLU A 271 -2.27 -16.58 -10.71
CA GLU A 271 -3.09 -16.88 -9.53
C GLU A 271 -4.00 -15.69 -9.18
N VAL A 272 -3.47 -14.46 -9.25
CA VAL A 272 -4.27 -13.25 -9.01
C VAL A 272 -5.41 -13.13 -10.00
N VAL A 273 -5.10 -13.17 -11.29
CA VAL A 273 -6.07 -12.93 -12.37
C VAL A 273 -7.13 -14.03 -12.44
N GLU A 274 -6.71 -15.30 -12.35
CA GLU A 274 -7.60 -16.45 -12.56
C GLU A 274 -8.38 -16.85 -11.31
N ARG A 275 -7.85 -16.58 -10.11
CA ARG A 275 -8.46 -17.07 -8.86
C ARG A 275 -8.74 -15.97 -7.85
N VAL A 276 -7.78 -15.10 -7.55
CA VAL A 276 -7.94 -14.11 -6.47
C VAL A 276 -9.02 -13.09 -6.84
N TRP A 277 -8.90 -12.40 -7.98
CA TRP A 277 -9.86 -11.38 -8.38
C TRP A 277 -11.28 -11.94 -8.60
N PRO A 278 -11.51 -13.05 -9.33
CA PRO A 278 -12.85 -13.59 -9.50
C PRO A 278 -13.47 -14.03 -8.17
N LYS A 279 -12.68 -14.67 -7.29
CA LYS A 279 -13.13 -15.02 -5.95
C LYS A 279 -13.53 -13.75 -5.21
N GLN A 280 -12.64 -12.75 -5.13
CA GLN A 280 -12.87 -11.57 -4.30
C GLN A 280 -14.03 -10.72 -4.79
N ALA A 281 -14.11 -10.48 -6.08
CA ALA A 281 -15.17 -9.69 -6.68
C ALA A 281 -16.51 -10.43 -6.78
N GLY A 282 -16.55 -11.73 -6.47
CA GLY A 282 -17.77 -12.53 -6.32
C GLY A 282 -18.32 -12.55 -4.89
N LEU A 283 -17.61 -11.98 -3.91
CA LEU A 283 -18.02 -12.01 -2.51
C LEU A 283 -19.09 -10.99 -2.15
N SER A 284 -19.23 -9.93 -2.96
CA SER A 284 -20.17 -8.85 -2.71
C SER A 284 -20.67 -8.22 -4.01
N ALA A 285 -21.80 -7.51 -3.92
CA ALA A 285 -22.28 -6.62 -4.95
C ALA A 285 -21.58 -5.24 -4.94
N LEU A 286 -20.81 -4.91 -3.90
CA LEU A 286 -20.03 -3.67 -3.86
C LEU A 286 -18.97 -3.66 -4.97
N PRO A 287 -18.61 -2.47 -5.50
CA PRO A 287 -17.49 -2.33 -6.42
C PRO A 287 -16.19 -2.90 -5.82
N TYR A 288 -15.61 -3.87 -6.54
CA TYR A 288 -14.27 -4.38 -6.28
C TYR A 288 -13.27 -3.68 -7.19
N TRP A 289 -12.25 -3.07 -6.60
CA TRP A 289 -11.16 -2.41 -7.32
C TRP A 289 -9.94 -3.33 -7.35
N PRO A 290 -9.60 -3.93 -8.51
CA PRO A 290 -8.42 -4.79 -8.62
C PRO A 290 -7.15 -3.95 -8.45
N CYS A 291 -6.14 -4.56 -7.83
CA CYS A 291 -4.81 -3.98 -7.73
C CYS A 291 -3.80 -4.79 -8.51
N VAL A 292 -2.89 -4.13 -9.22
CA VAL A 292 -1.74 -4.74 -9.89
C VAL A 292 -0.44 -4.27 -9.24
N SER A 293 0.40 -5.19 -8.78
CA SER A 293 1.70 -4.88 -8.20
C SER A 293 2.85 -5.17 -9.17
N PRO A 294 3.88 -4.30 -9.30
CA PRO A 294 5.02 -4.54 -10.20
C PRO A 294 5.98 -5.66 -9.75
N GLY A 295 5.93 -6.05 -8.48
CA GLY A 295 6.85 -7.04 -7.89
C GLY A 295 6.44 -7.40 -6.46
N CYS A 296 7.30 -8.12 -5.75
CA CYS A 296 7.21 -8.41 -4.31
C CYS A 296 8.54 -9.06 -3.86
N ASP A 297 9.43 -8.29 -3.26
CA ASP A 297 10.74 -8.74 -2.75
C ASP A 297 11.10 -7.86 -1.55
N ASP A 298 10.71 -8.32 -0.35
CA ASP A 298 10.95 -7.64 0.91
C ASP A 298 12.28 -8.02 1.58
N THR A 299 13.16 -8.77 0.88
CA THR A 299 14.48 -9.16 1.41
C THR A 299 15.34 -8.00 1.94
N PRO A 300 15.28 -6.75 1.44
CA PRO A 300 15.99 -5.62 2.05
C PRO A 300 15.58 -5.32 3.50
N ARG A 301 14.37 -5.73 3.92
CA ARG A 301 13.87 -5.55 5.30
C ARG A 301 14.28 -6.67 6.24
N HIS A 302 15.02 -7.68 5.78
CA HIS A 302 15.38 -8.85 6.58
C HIS A 302 16.88 -9.03 6.73
N LEU A 303 17.28 -9.69 7.82
CA LEU A 303 18.64 -10.20 7.95
C LEU A 303 18.85 -11.36 6.97
N LEU A 304 20.05 -11.43 6.40
CA LEU A 304 20.46 -12.54 5.53
C LEU A 304 20.27 -13.89 6.28
N PRO A 305 19.54 -14.86 5.71
CA PRO A 305 19.36 -16.18 6.31
C PRO A 305 20.70 -16.91 6.45
N ARG A 306 20.80 -17.78 7.46
CA ARG A 306 21.97 -18.66 7.62
C ARG A 306 21.99 -19.79 6.59
N ASP A 307 20.81 -20.28 6.23
CA ASP A 307 20.62 -21.31 5.23
C ASP A 307 20.09 -20.66 3.95
N LEU A 308 20.98 -20.47 2.98
CA LEU A 308 20.64 -19.94 1.66
C LEU A 308 20.29 -21.03 0.65
N GLU A 309 20.48 -22.31 1.02
CA GLU A 309 20.20 -23.45 0.14
C GLU A 309 18.72 -23.85 0.18
N HIS A 310 18.00 -23.51 1.26
CA HIS A 310 16.60 -23.86 1.46
C HIS A 310 15.68 -22.64 1.61
N PRO A 311 15.26 -21.99 0.50
CA PRO A 311 14.37 -20.83 0.52
C PRO A 311 13.06 -21.01 1.27
N ARG A 312 12.56 -22.25 1.40
CA ARG A 312 11.36 -22.55 2.19
C ARG A 312 11.50 -22.18 3.68
N SER A 313 12.72 -22.05 4.18
CA SER A 313 13.03 -21.71 5.57
C SER A 313 13.23 -20.21 5.80
N TRP A 314 13.20 -19.40 4.73
CA TRP A 314 13.40 -17.97 4.83
C TRP A 314 12.17 -17.30 5.44
N ARG A 315 12.40 -16.20 6.16
CA ARG A 315 11.35 -15.39 6.80
C ARG A 315 10.56 -14.54 5.81
N THR A 316 11.04 -14.47 4.59
CA THR A 316 10.44 -13.78 3.45
C THR A 316 10.47 -14.74 2.27
N ARG A 317 9.52 -14.54 1.36
CA ARG A 317 9.42 -15.32 0.13
C ARG A 317 9.43 -14.38 -1.08
N PRO A 318 10.62 -13.91 -1.52
CA PRO A 318 10.70 -12.99 -2.65
C PRO A 318 10.16 -13.64 -3.93
N VAL A 319 9.36 -12.87 -4.66
CA VAL A 319 8.83 -13.20 -5.98
C VAL A 319 9.86 -12.80 -7.03
N VAL A 320 10.20 -13.74 -7.91
CA VAL A 320 11.31 -13.59 -8.86
C VAL A 320 10.83 -13.57 -10.31
N GLY A 321 11.62 -12.96 -11.19
CA GLY A 321 11.41 -13.02 -12.63
C GLY A 321 10.37 -12.03 -13.15
N GLU A 322 10.16 -10.92 -12.45
CA GLU A 322 9.31 -9.83 -12.89
C GLU A 322 9.94 -9.08 -14.07
N THR A 323 9.13 -8.87 -15.11
CA THR A 323 9.51 -8.17 -16.33
C THR A 323 8.44 -7.15 -16.72
N PRO A 324 8.81 -6.08 -17.45
CA PRO A 324 7.84 -5.14 -18.00
C PRO A 324 6.75 -5.79 -18.85
N GLU A 325 7.05 -6.86 -19.57
CA GLU A 325 6.12 -7.55 -20.47
C GLU A 325 5.02 -8.29 -19.69
N VAL A 326 5.38 -9.01 -18.62
CA VAL A 326 4.40 -9.69 -17.76
C VAL A 326 3.56 -8.65 -17.02
N PHE A 327 4.17 -7.56 -16.55
CA PHE A 327 3.42 -6.47 -15.89
C PHE A 327 2.46 -5.77 -16.86
N GLU A 328 2.85 -5.53 -18.11
CA GLU A 328 1.95 -4.98 -19.14
C GLU A 328 0.72 -5.88 -19.34
N GLY A 329 0.94 -7.20 -19.47
CA GLY A 329 -0.14 -8.19 -19.56
C GLY A 329 -1.05 -8.17 -18.33
N PHE A 330 -0.47 -8.04 -17.14
CA PHE A 330 -1.22 -7.97 -15.88
C PHE A 330 -2.11 -6.73 -15.79
N VAL A 331 -1.59 -5.57 -16.19
CA VAL A 331 -2.37 -4.32 -16.27
C VAL A 331 -3.53 -4.48 -17.26
N ARG A 332 -3.27 -5.03 -18.46
CA ARG A 332 -4.32 -5.29 -19.47
C ARG A 332 -5.43 -6.20 -18.92
N ALA A 333 -5.05 -7.26 -18.21
CA ALA A 333 -6.01 -8.14 -17.54
C ALA A 333 -6.84 -7.40 -16.48
N GLY A 334 -6.24 -6.47 -15.72
CA GLY A 334 -6.97 -5.61 -14.77
C GLY A 334 -7.97 -4.67 -15.45
N VAL A 335 -7.58 -4.08 -16.59
CA VAL A 335 -8.47 -3.25 -17.41
C VAL A 335 -9.64 -4.07 -17.94
N GLU A 336 -9.38 -5.25 -18.50
CA GLU A 336 -10.40 -6.17 -19.01
C GLU A 336 -11.32 -6.66 -17.87
N PHE A 337 -10.76 -6.99 -16.71
CA PHE A 337 -11.53 -7.42 -15.54
C PHE A 337 -12.55 -6.37 -15.07
N LEU A 338 -12.22 -5.08 -15.23
CA LEU A 338 -13.12 -3.96 -14.95
C LEU A 338 -14.15 -3.72 -16.07
N GLN A 339 -13.93 -4.24 -17.27
CA GLN A 339 -14.92 -4.18 -18.34
C GLN A 339 -16.10 -5.10 -18.00
N GLY A 340 -17.33 -4.60 -18.18
CA GLY A 340 -18.54 -5.36 -17.87
C GLY A 340 -18.96 -5.37 -16.39
N ARG A 341 -18.19 -4.75 -15.48
CA ARG A 341 -18.59 -4.54 -14.09
C ARG A 341 -19.31 -3.20 -13.90
N GLY A 342 -20.36 -3.21 -13.07
CA GLY A 342 -21.10 -2.00 -12.68
C GLY A 342 -20.38 -1.16 -11.63
N GLY A 343 -20.75 0.11 -11.52
CA GLY A 343 -20.17 1.06 -10.56
C GLY A 343 -18.85 1.71 -11.01
N PRO A 344 -18.18 2.44 -10.10
CA PRO A 344 -16.91 3.09 -10.39
C PRO A 344 -15.80 2.11 -10.78
N ARG A 345 -15.23 2.33 -11.96
CA ARG A 345 -14.11 1.51 -12.49
C ARG A 345 -12.79 2.15 -12.10
N VAL A 346 -12.14 1.58 -11.10
CA VAL A 346 -10.82 2.02 -10.61
C VAL A 346 -9.86 0.84 -10.68
N LEU A 347 -8.70 1.07 -11.31
CA LEU A 347 -7.56 0.15 -11.26
C LEU A 347 -6.56 0.72 -10.25
N LEU A 348 -6.14 -0.10 -9.29
CA LEU A 348 -5.17 0.27 -8.28
C LEU A 348 -3.77 -0.27 -8.65
N ILE A 349 -2.74 0.47 -8.30
CA ILE A 349 -1.34 0.05 -8.43
C ILE A 349 -0.68 0.02 -7.05
N GLY A 350 -0.17 -1.16 -6.67
CA GLY A 350 0.62 -1.37 -5.45
C GLY A 350 2.08 -1.57 -5.81
N SER A 351 2.92 -0.55 -5.92
CA SER A 351 2.74 0.84 -5.50
C SER A 351 3.61 1.81 -6.35
N TRP A 352 3.65 3.09 -5.98
CA TRP A 352 4.56 4.07 -6.54
C TRP A 352 6.01 3.81 -6.11
N ASN A 353 6.26 3.65 -4.81
CA ASN A 353 7.56 3.83 -4.18
C ASN A 353 7.92 2.87 -3.03
N GLU A 354 7.24 1.74 -2.84
CA GLU A 354 7.61 0.72 -1.83
C GLU A 354 8.89 -0.05 -2.20
N TRP A 355 10.03 0.65 -2.17
CA TRP A 355 11.34 0.15 -2.63
C TRP A 355 11.78 -1.13 -1.95
N THR A 356 11.65 -1.18 -0.63
CA THR A 356 12.13 -2.26 0.23
C THR A 356 11.18 -3.44 0.32
N GLU A 357 9.94 -3.33 -0.18
CA GLU A 357 9.05 -4.47 -0.45
C GLU A 357 9.13 -4.94 -1.91
N GLY A 358 9.93 -4.27 -2.74
CA GLY A 358 10.15 -4.69 -4.13
C GLY A 358 8.94 -4.55 -5.06
N HIS A 359 7.91 -3.79 -4.66
CA HIS A 359 6.68 -3.59 -5.44
C HIS A 359 6.43 -2.10 -5.73
N TYR A 360 7.27 -1.51 -6.57
CA TYR A 360 7.25 -0.09 -6.91
C TYR A 360 7.28 0.15 -8.42
N LEU A 361 6.76 1.29 -8.86
CA LEU A 361 6.83 1.74 -10.26
C LEU A 361 8.03 2.64 -10.55
N LEU A 362 8.58 3.30 -9.52
CA LEU A 362 9.70 4.21 -9.71
C LEU A 362 10.88 3.53 -10.43
N PRO A 363 11.57 4.27 -11.32
CA PRO A 363 12.59 3.66 -12.15
C PRO A 363 13.83 3.30 -11.34
N ASP A 364 14.33 2.09 -11.53
CA ASP A 364 15.49 1.53 -10.84
C ASP A 364 16.66 1.28 -11.79
N THR A 365 17.78 0.80 -11.24
CA THR A 365 18.97 0.44 -12.01
C THR A 365 18.85 -0.87 -12.80
N ARG A 366 17.80 -1.66 -12.60
CA ARG A 366 17.61 -2.96 -13.27
C ARG A 366 16.76 -2.85 -14.52
N LEU A 367 15.59 -2.25 -14.40
CA LEU A 367 14.57 -2.10 -15.45
C LEU A 367 14.47 -0.68 -15.97
N GLY A 368 15.12 0.30 -15.34
CA GLY A 368 15.00 1.71 -15.70
C GLY A 368 13.54 2.14 -15.67
N PHE A 369 13.06 2.74 -16.75
CA PHE A 369 11.66 3.15 -16.89
C PHE A 369 10.72 2.02 -17.38
N GLY A 370 11.17 0.76 -17.36
CA GLY A 370 10.47 -0.38 -17.94
C GLY A 370 9.03 -0.53 -17.45
N MET A 371 8.83 -0.55 -16.12
CA MET A 371 7.50 -0.72 -15.52
C MET A 371 6.56 0.45 -15.83
N LEU A 372 7.04 1.70 -15.77
CA LEU A 372 6.25 2.88 -16.17
C LEU A 372 5.84 2.85 -17.64
N ARG A 373 6.75 2.44 -18.54
CA ARG A 373 6.44 2.30 -19.97
C ARG A 373 5.46 1.16 -20.23
N ALA A 374 5.57 0.06 -19.50
CA ALA A 374 4.62 -1.05 -19.57
C ALA A 374 3.21 -0.60 -19.15
N LEU A 375 3.09 0.12 -18.03
CA LEU A 375 1.82 0.71 -17.59
C LEU A 375 1.24 1.62 -18.67
N GLN A 376 2.06 2.54 -19.22
CA GLN A 376 1.63 3.45 -20.27
C GLN A 376 1.08 2.71 -21.50
N ARG A 377 1.80 1.69 -21.99
CA ARG A 377 1.37 0.90 -23.16
C ARG A 377 0.09 0.13 -22.90
N ALA A 378 -0.05 -0.49 -21.72
CA ALA A 378 -1.25 -1.23 -21.35
C ALA A 378 -2.50 -0.36 -21.26
N LEU A 379 -2.37 0.90 -20.83
CA LEU A 379 -3.49 1.83 -20.68
C LEU A 379 -3.88 2.59 -21.96
N THR A 380 -3.00 2.62 -22.97
CA THR A 380 -3.20 3.40 -24.21
C THR A 380 -3.60 2.57 -25.43
N SER A 381 -3.44 1.25 -25.35
CA SER A 381 -3.92 0.27 -26.35
C SER A 381 -5.32 -0.21 -26.03
#